data_AF-A0A951RAV1-F1
#
_entry.id   AF-A0A951RAV1-F1
#
_cell.length_a   1.000
_cell.length_b   1.000
_cell.length_c   1.000
_cell.angle_alpha   90.00
_cell.angle_beta   90.00
_cell.angle_gamma   90.00
#
_symmetry.space_group_name_H-M   'P 1'
#
loop_
_entity.id
_entity.type
_entity.pdbx_description
1 polymer ?
#
loop_
_entity_poly.entity_id
_entity_poly.type
_entity_poly.pdbx_seq_one_letter_code
_entity_poly.pdbx_strand_id
1 'polypeptide(L)'
;MANIRYLKKDINFLMEEVIETCFLHYHLRGETPEKREEIDQIIDEIIVTRNNLIQKINNPEVDGKKGPGKKFYNEILNEMMQKADEAFEKLGVAEK
;
A
#
# COMPACT_ATOMS: atom_id res chain seq x y z
N MET A 1 -2.58 15.76 -16.24
CA MET A 1 -1.70 14.62 -15.87
C MET A 1 -1.70 14.55 -14.36
N ALA A 2 -1.87 13.38 -13.75
CA ALA A 2 -1.62 13.26 -12.32
C ALA A 2 -0.17 13.67 -12.09
N ASN A 3 0.04 14.75 -11.35
CA ASN A 3 1.39 15.21 -11.06
C ASN A 3 2.08 14.08 -10.29
N ILE A 4 3.27 13.65 -10.73
CA ILE A 4 4.04 12.60 -10.06
C ILE A 4 4.20 12.91 -8.56
N ARG A 5 4.30 14.20 -8.22
CA ARG A 5 4.32 14.67 -6.82
C ARG A 5 3.02 14.38 -6.08
N TYR A 6 1.86 14.53 -6.72
CA TYR A 6 0.57 14.19 -6.12
C TYR A 6 0.43 12.68 -5.99
N LEU A 7 0.79 11.90 -7.01
CA LEU A 7 0.72 10.43 -6.94
C LEU A 7 1.53 9.86 -5.75
N LYS A 8 2.75 10.35 -5.52
CA LYS A 8 3.54 9.94 -4.34
C LYS A 8 2.86 10.29 -3.02
N LYS A 9 2.22 11.46 -2.95
CA LYS A 9 1.46 11.88 -1.76
C LYS A 9 0.24 11.00 -1.56
N ASP A 10 -0.48 10.66 -2.63
CA ASP A 10 -1.67 9.81 -2.57
C ASP A 10 -1.29 8.40 -2.08
N ILE A 11 -0.16 7.85 -2.56
CA ILE A 11 0.39 6.57 -2.08
C ILE A 11 0.73 6.65 -0.60
N ASN A 12 1.47 7.68 -0.18
CA ASN A 12 1.82 7.81 1.24
C ASN A 12 0.57 7.94 2.10
N PHE A 13 -0.36 8.81 1.72
CA PHE A 13 -1.61 9.03 2.43
C PHE A 13 -2.41 7.73 2.58
N LEU A 14 -2.70 7.04 1.47
CA LEU A 14 -3.51 5.83 1.54
C LEU A 14 -2.84 4.71 2.34
N MET A 15 -1.53 4.50 2.14
CA MET A 15 -0.80 3.46 2.87
C MET A 15 -0.69 3.78 4.36
N GLU A 16 -0.54 5.07 4.74
CA GLU A 16 -0.60 5.52 6.14
C GLU A 16 -1.98 5.25 6.76
N GLU A 17 -3.08 5.57 6.07
CA GLU A 17 -4.44 5.31 6.56
C GLU A 17 -4.70 3.80 6.77
N VAL A 18 -4.19 2.94 5.89
CA VAL A 18 -4.26 1.48 6.06
C VAL A 18 -3.49 1.04 7.31
N ILE A 19 -2.28 1.56 7.52
CA ILE A 19 -1.46 1.25 8.70
C ILE A 19 -2.14 1.72 9.99
N GLU A 20 -2.69 2.94 10.02
CA GLU A 20 -3.44 3.45 11.17
C GLU A 20 -4.66 2.59 11.48
N THR A 21 -5.35 2.10 10.45
CA THR A 21 -6.45 1.14 10.62
C THR A 21 -5.96 -0.19 11.22
N CYS A 22 -4.82 -0.70 10.76
CA CYS A 22 -4.19 -1.88 11.35
C CYS A 22 -3.89 -1.67 12.84
N PHE A 23 -3.33 -0.52 13.22
CA PHE A 23 -3.06 -0.19 14.61
C PHE A 23 -4.34 -0.09 15.44
N LEU A 24 -5.43 0.47 14.88
CA LEU A 24 -6.71 0.48 15.56
C LEU A 24 -7.18 -0.96 15.87
N HIS A 25 -7.08 -1.86 14.89
CA HIS A 25 -7.40 -3.28 15.10
C HIS A 25 -6.48 -3.95 16.11
N TYR A 26 -5.19 -3.62 16.11
CA TYR A 26 -4.22 -4.14 17.08
C TYR A 26 -4.66 -3.83 18.52
N HIS A 27 -5.08 -2.59 18.78
CA HIS A 27 -5.48 -2.16 20.11
C HIS A 27 -6.86 -2.68 20.53
N LEU A 28 -7.80 -2.80 19.58
CA LEU A 28 -9.17 -3.23 19.88
C LEU A 28 -9.36 -4.75 19.88
N ARG A 29 -8.55 -5.50 19.13
CA ARG A 29 -8.76 -6.93 18.85
C ARG A 29 -7.48 -7.78 18.98
N GLY A 30 -6.34 -7.18 19.30
CA GLY A 30 -5.09 -7.89 19.60
C GLY A 30 -5.12 -8.57 20.97
N GLU A 31 -6.13 -9.38 21.23
CA GLU A 31 -6.29 -10.08 22.51
C GLU A 31 -5.34 -11.27 22.63
N THR A 32 -5.01 -11.92 21.51
CA THR A 32 -4.06 -13.04 21.46
C THR A 32 -2.78 -12.66 20.72
N PRO A 33 -1.64 -13.31 21.05
CA PRO A 33 -0.38 -13.10 20.34
C PRO A 33 -0.49 -13.37 18.82
N GLU A 34 -1.26 -14.38 18.43
CA GLU A 34 -1.44 -14.78 17.02
C GLU A 34 -2.13 -13.67 16.22
N LYS A 35 -3.21 -13.08 16.76
CA LYS A 35 -3.90 -11.96 16.11
C LYS A 35 -3.01 -10.72 15.98
N ARG A 36 -2.14 -10.48 16.96
CA ARG A 36 -1.16 -9.37 16.89
C ARG A 36 -0.15 -9.62 15.78
N GLU A 37 0.38 -10.84 15.70
CA GLU A 37 1.34 -11.22 14.67
C GLU A 37 0.74 -11.14 13.26
N GLU A 38 -0.52 -11.54 13.07
CA GLU A 38 -1.23 -11.37 11.81
C GLU A 38 -1.33 -9.89 11.41
N ILE A 39 -1.67 -9.01 12.35
CA ILE A 39 -1.76 -7.57 12.10
C ILE A 39 -0.38 -6.97 11.79
N ASP A 40 0.65 -7.37 12.53
CA ASP A 40 2.03 -6.92 12.32
C ASP A 40 2.53 -7.31 10.91
N GLN A 41 2.21 -8.52 10.44
CA GLN A 41 2.53 -8.96 9.09
C GLN A 41 1.84 -8.11 8.01
N ILE A 42 0.58 -7.72 8.22
CA ILE A 42 -0.13 -6.83 7.30
C ILE A 42 0.54 -5.45 7.26
N ILE A 43 0.92 -4.90 8.41
CA ILE A 43 1.62 -3.61 8.49
C ILE A 43 2.95 -3.67 7.71
N ASP A 44 3.74 -4.72 7.91
CA ASP A 44 5.01 -4.91 7.21
C ASP A 44 4.83 -5.00 5.69
N GLU A 45 3.82 -5.75 5.23
CA GLU A 45 3.50 -5.86 3.80
C GLU A 45 3.15 -4.51 3.19
N ILE A 46 2.40 -3.67 3.91
CA ILE A 46 1.98 -2.34 3.44
C ILE A 46 3.16 -1.37 3.41
N ILE A 47 4.07 -1.43 4.40
CA ILE A 47 5.31 -0.64 4.39
C ILE A 47 6.18 -1.01 3.18
N VAL A 48 6.38 -2.30 2.92
CA VAL A 48 7.15 -2.80 1.78
C VAL A 48 6.50 -2.36 0.47
N THR A 49 5.18 -2.50 0.36
CA THR A 49 4.40 -2.09 -0.82
C THR A 49 4.58 -0.59 -1.10
N ARG A 50 4.41 0.27 -0.08
CA ARG A 50 4.62 1.71 -0.21
C ARG A 50 6.02 2.03 -0.74
N ASN A 51 7.05 1.42 -0.15
CA ASN A 51 8.45 1.65 -0.55
C ASN A 51 8.68 1.22 -2.01
N ASN A 52 8.15 0.06 -2.41
CA ASN A 52 8.25 -0.45 -3.78
C ASN A 52 7.56 0.46 -4.80
N LEU A 53 6.33 0.94 -4.51
CA LEU A 53 5.60 1.85 -5.40
C LEU A 53 6.33 3.18 -5.56
N ILE A 54 6.86 3.74 -4.46
CA ILE A 54 7.67 4.97 -4.52
C ILE A 54 8.96 4.76 -5.30
N GLN A 55 9.63 3.61 -5.13
CA GLN A 55 10.83 3.26 -5.90
C GLN A 55 10.52 3.13 -7.39
N LYS A 56 9.43 2.46 -7.77
CA LYS A 56 8.95 2.34 -9.16
C LYS A 56 8.70 3.72 -9.78
N ILE A 57 8.07 4.63 -9.04
CA ILE A 57 7.85 6.01 -9.52
C ILE A 57 9.17 6.78 -9.68
N ASN A 58 10.13 6.60 -8.78
CA ASN A 58 11.43 7.27 -8.82
C ASN A 58 12.32 6.73 -9.94
N ASN A 59 12.21 5.45 -10.24
CA ASN A 59 13.03 4.73 -11.22
C ASN A 59 12.14 4.04 -12.26
N PRO A 60 11.40 4.81 -13.08
CA PRO A 60 10.63 4.24 -14.16
C PRO A 60 11.60 3.56 -15.13
N GLU A 61 11.51 2.24 -15.31
CA GLU A 61 12.36 1.54 -16.27
C GLU A 61 12.20 2.17 -17.67
N VAL A 62 13.30 2.73 -18.19
CA VAL A 62 13.34 3.30 -19.55
C VAL A 62 14.03 2.28 -20.44
N ASP A 63 13.37 1.14 -20.65
CA ASP A 63 13.92 0.07 -21.49
C ASP A 63 13.68 0.39 -22.97
N GLY A 64 14.52 1.29 -23.53
CA GLY A 64 14.64 1.60 -24.97
C GLY A 64 13.39 2.12 -25.70
N LYS A 65 12.24 2.22 -25.02
CA LYS A 65 10.96 2.70 -25.53
C LYS A 65 10.54 3.93 -24.75
N LYS A 66 9.80 4.82 -25.44
CA LYS A 66 9.23 6.09 -24.96
C LYS A 66 9.05 6.09 -23.44
N GLY A 67 9.66 7.06 -22.75
CA GLY A 67 9.67 7.17 -21.28
C GLY A 67 8.29 7.03 -20.62
N PRO A 68 8.24 6.90 -19.28
CA PRO A 68 7.04 6.47 -18.55
C PRO A 68 5.81 7.27 -18.98
N GLY A 69 4.96 6.61 -19.76
CA GLY A 69 3.72 7.21 -20.27
C GLY A 69 2.64 7.22 -19.19
N LYS A 70 1.52 7.87 -19.50
CA LYS A 70 0.32 7.88 -18.64
C LYS A 70 -0.10 6.47 -18.19
N LYS A 71 0.10 5.46 -19.05
CA LYS A 71 -0.23 4.06 -18.75
C LYS A 71 0.53 3.52 -17.53
N PHE A 72 1.83 3.79 -17.43
CA PHE A 72 2.67 3.36 -16.32
C PHE A 72 2.18 3.91 -14.97
N TYR A 73 1.91 5.22 -14.90
CA TYR A 73 1.40 5.84 -13.66
C TYR A 73 -0.01 5.38 -13.30
N ASN A 74 -0.85 5.08 -14.30
CA ASN A 74 -2.17 4.49 -14.06
C ASN A 74 -2.07 3.06 -13.51
N GLU A 75 -1.10 2.27 -13.97
CA GLU A 75 -0.85 0.92 -13.43
C GLU A 75 -0.43 1.00 -11.97
N ILE A 76 0.43 1.95 -11.60
CA ILE A 76 0.81 2.20 -10.20
C ILE A 76 -0.40 2.60 -9.34
N LEU A 77 -1.29 3.46 -9.85
CA LEU A 77 -2.53 3.82 -9.15
C LEU A 77 -3.41 2.60 -8.90
N ASN A 78 -3.56 1.73 -9.91
CA ASN A 78 -4.35 0.51 -9.77
C ASN A 78 -3.70 -0.47 -8.78
N GLU A 79 -2.38 -0.64 -8.84
CA GLU A 79 -1.63 -1.49 -7.91
C GLU A 79 -1.77 -0.99 -6.47
N MET A 80 -1.70 0.32 -6.26
CA MET A 80 -1.92 0.96 -4.96
C MET A 80 -3.33 0.65 -4.41
N MET A 81 -4.38 0.81 -5.23
CA MET A 81 -5.76 0.55 -4.80
C MET A 81 -5.98 -0.93 -4.49
N GLN A 82 -5.51 -1.83 -5.35
CA GLN A 82 -5.63 -3.28 -5.14
C GLN A 82 -4.95 -3.72 -3.83
N LYS A 83 -3.77 -3.18 -3.53
CA LYS A 83 -3.05 -3.51 -2.30
C LYS A 83 -3.76 -3.01 -1.04
N ALA A 84 -4.39 -1.84 -1.11
CA ALA A 84 -5.21 -1.35 -0.01
C ALA A 84 -6.44 -2.25 0.21
N ASP A 85 -7.14 -2.65 -0.87
CA ASP A 85 -8.29 -3.55 -0.78
C ASP A 85 -7.89 -4.92 -0.18
N GLU A 86 -6.80 -5.51 -0.67
CA GLU A 86 -6.25 -6.78 -0.13
C GLU A 86 -5.93 -6.68 1.37
N ALA A 87 -5.42 -5.54 1.84
CA ALA A 87 -5.12 -5.32 3.26
C ALA A 87 -6.40 -5.27 4.10
N PHE A 88 -7.43 -4.57 3.63
CA PHE A 88 -8.72 -4.51 4.31
C PHE A 88 -9.44 -5.85 4.31
N GLU A 89 -9.34 -6.64 3.23
CA GLU A 89 -9.87 -8.00 3.22
C GLU A 89 -9.18 -8.89 4.26
N LYS A 90 -7.85 -8.84 4.36
CA LYS A 90 -7.08 -9.58 5.37
C LYS A 90 -7.46 -9.14 6.79
N LEU A 91 -7.55 -7.84 7.05
CA LEU A 91 -8.02 -7.31 8.33
C LEU A 91 -9.46 -7.74 8.65
N GLY A 92 -10.35 -7.73 7.65
CA GLY A 92 -11.74 -8.17 7.78
C GLY A 92 -11.90 -9.66 8.06
N VAL A 93 -10.97 -10.50 7.57
CA VAL A 93 -10.91 -11.92 7.94
C VAL A 93 -10.42 -12.07 9.39
N ALA A 94 -9.45 -11.27 9.82
CA ALA A 94 -8.97 -11.24 11.21
C ALA A 94 -10.04 -10.75 12.22
N GLU A 95 -11.14 -10.17 11.74
CA GLU A 95 -12.29 -9.79 12.59
C GLU A 95 -13.14 -10.97 13.05
N LYS A 96 -13.13 -12.10 12.33
CA LYS A 96 -13.92 -13.30 12.65
C LYS A 96 -13.24 -14.18 13.71
#